data_AF-A0A2W6SW47-F1
#
_entry.id   AF-A0A2W6SW47-F1
#
_cell.length_a   1.000
_cell.length_b   1.000
_cell.length_c   1.000
_cell.angle_alpha   90.00
_cell.angle_beta   90.00
_cell.angle_gamma   90.00
#
_symmetry.space_group_name_H-M   'P 1'
#
loop_
_entity.id
_entity.type
_entity.pdbx_description
1 polymer ?
#
loop_
_entity_poly.entity_id
_entity_poly.type
_entity_poly.pdbx_seq_one_letter_code
_entity_poly.pdbx_strand_id
1 'polypeptide(L)' 'FVMSVFKWDTTQNIFPGRRPSNPEISKHIWTGDFSKKLSLGKHKVEVRATDMYGNQFSTSQEFEVQNSILIP' A
#
# COMPACT_ATOMS: atom_id res chain seq x y z
N PHE A 1 -10.20 0.93 7.07
CA PHE A 1 -10.85 -0.30 6.57
C PHE A 1 -11.83 -0.91 7.59
N VAL A 2 -11.43 -1.12 8.85
CA VAL A 2 -12.33 -1.69 9.89
C VAL A 2 -13.68 -0.96 10.00
N MET A 3 -13.67 0.38 9.93
CA MET A 3 -14.90 1.19 9.95
C MET A 3 -15.86 0.96 8.77
N SER A 4 -15.37 0.54 7.60
CA SER A 4 -16.24 0.36 6.41
C SER A 4 -17.06 -0.92 6.49
N VAL A 5 -16.58 -1.94 7.22
CA VAL A 5 -17.29 -3.20 7.48
C VAL A 5 -18.10 -3.14 8.77
N PHE A 6 -17.62 -2.40 9.78
CA PHE A 6 -18.30 -2.25 11.07
C PHE A 6 -19.78 -1.86 10.95
N LYS A 7 -20.10 -0.89 10.09
CA LYS A 7 -21.50 -0.47 9.88
C LYS A 7 -22.41 -1.61 9.42
N TRP A 8 -21.90 -2.55 8.63
CA TRP A 8 -22.65 -3.71 8.13
C TRP A 8 -22.79 -4.79 9.19
N ASP A 9 -21.81 -4.91 10.08
CA ASP A 9 -21.80 -5.93 11.13
C ASP A 9 -22.68 -5.54 12.33
N THR A 10 -22.91 -4.25 12.55
CA THR A 10 -23.67 -3.72 13.70
C THR A 10 -25.06 -3.18 13.35
N THR A 11 -25.48 -3.24 12.09
CA THR A 11 -26.79 -2.72 11.69
C THR A 11 -27.91 -3.67 12.11
N GLN A 12 -29.03 -3.12 12.56
CA GLN A 12 -30.28 -3.87 12.78
C GLN A 12 -31.17 -3.93 11.54
N ASN A 13 -30.85 -3.12 10.52
CA ASN A 13 -31.60 -3.00 9.27
C ASN A 13 -30.78 -3.51 8.10
N ILE A 14 -31.43 -4.16 7.13
CA ILE A 14 -30.78 -4.71 5.94
C ILE A 14 -30.41 -3.56 4.99
N PHE A 15 -29.12 -3.41 4.71
CA PHE A 15 -28.66 -2.45 3.70
C PHE A 15 -28.83 -2.99 2.29
N PRO A 16 -29.19 -2.14 1.31
CA PRO A 16 -29.13 -2.52 -0.10
C PRO A 16 -27.67 -2.71 -0.55
N GLY A 17 -27.42 -3.76 -1.34
CA GLY A 17 -26.09 -4.07 -1.89
C GLY A 17 -25.35 -5.19 -1.15
N ARG A 18 -24.04 -5.33 -1.43
CA ARG A 18 -23.20 -6.39 -0.85
C ARG A 18 -22.25 -5.82 0.21
N ARG A 19 -22.16 -6.50 1.35
CA ARG A 19 -21.14 -6.24 2.37
C ARG A 19 -19.74 -6.41 1.75
N PRO A 20 -18.80 -5.46 1.97
CA PRO A 20 -17.41 -5.64 1.58
C PRO A 20 -16.77 -6.89 2.22
N SER A 21 -15.73 -7.43 1.59
CA SER A 21 -14.97 -8.53 2.18
C SER A 21 -14.22 -8.08 3.44
N ASN A 22 -13.80 -9.04 4.25
CA ASN A 22 -12.82 -8.78 5.30
C ASN A 22 -11.48 -8.36 4.66
N PRO A 23 -10.64 -7.61 5.38
CA PRO A 23 -9.33 -7.25 4.88
C PRO A 23 -8.47 -8.51 4.88
N GLU A 24 -7.82 -8.77 3.76
CA GLU A 24 -6.93 -9.91 3.58
C GLU A 24 -5.56 -9.42 3.13
N ILE A 25 -4.51 -10.19 3.45
CA ILE A 25 -3.16 -9.89 2.99
C ILE A 25 -3.13 -10.03 1.47
N SER A 26 -2.92 -8.91 0.77
CA SER A 26 -2.82 -8.87 -0.68
C SER A 26 -1.39 -9.08 -1.13
N LYS A 27 -1.19 -9.97 -2.11
CA LYS A 27 0.09 -10.13 -2.81
C LYS A 27 0.36 -9.01 -3.84
N HIS A 28 -0.63 -8.18 -4.15
CA HIS A 28 -0.56 -7.12 -5.16
C HIS A 28 -0.36 -5.72 -4.58
N ILE A 29 -0.46 -5.56 -3.26
CA ILE A 29 -0.22 -4.28 -2.58
C ILE A 29 1.02 -4.44 -1.74
N TRP A 30 2.02 -3.60 -1.98
CA TRP A 30 3.27 -3.60 -1.24
C TRP A 30 3.41 -2.29 -0.48
N THR A 31 3.98 -2.39 0.71
CA THR A 31 4.35 -1.23 1.52
C THR A 31 5.77 -1.49 1.98
N GLY A 32 6.62 -0.48 1.80
CA GLY A 32 8.00 -0.51 2.23
C GLY A 32 8.34 0.83 2.85
N ASP A 33 9.07 0.79 3.96
CA ASP A 33 9.56 2.01 4.59
C ASP A 33 10.72 2.57 3.77
N PHE A 34 10.81 3.90 3.73
CA PHE A 34 12.00 4.57 3.25
C PHE A 34 13.03 4.72 4.37
N SER A 35 14.30 4.83 4.00
CA SER A 35 15.34 5.24 4.96
C SER A 35 14.96 6.59 5.58
N LYS A 36 14.98 6.67 6.92
CA LYS A 36 14.66 7.89 7.69
C LYS A 36 15.63 9.06 7.41
N LYS A 37 16.64 8.86 6.57
CA LYS A 37 17.70 9.83 6.22
C LYS A 37 17.78 10.07 4.72
N LEU A 38 16.64 10.17 4.02
CA LEU A 38 16.63 10.60 2.63
C LEU A 38 17.11 12.05 2.51
N SER A 39 18.08 12.30 1.63
CA SER A 39 18.51 13.65 1.28
C SER A 39 17.42 14.38 0.51
N LEU A 40 17.44 15.71 0.54
CA LEU A 40 16.60 16.52 -0.35
C LEU A 40 16.95 16.26 -1.83
N GLY A 41 15.96 16.35 -2.71
CA GLY A 41 16.13 16.23 -4.16
C GLY A 41 15.54 14.96 -4.76
N LYS A 42 15.96 14.63 -5.99
CA LYS A 42 15.41 13.53 -6.79
C LYS A 42 15.98 12.18 -6.36
N HIS A 43 15.07 11.22 -6.20
CA HIS A 43 15.36 9.83 -5.89
C HIS A 43 14.63 8.93 -6.88
N LYS A 44 15.13 7.71 -7.03
CA LYS A 44 14.52 6.67 -7.85
C LYS A 44 14.20 5.47 -6.97
N VAL A 45 12.94 5.04 -6.99
CA VAL A 45 12.53 3.75 -6.44
C VAL A 45 12.58 2.71 -7.54
N GLU A 46 13.20 1.57 -7.28
CA GLU A 46 13.21 0.40 -8.15
C GLU A 46 12.47 -0.74 -7.47
N VAL A 47 11.57 -1.38 -8.21
CA VAL A 47 10.78 -2.49 -7.71
C VAL A 47 11.06 -3.69 -8.61
N ARG A 48 11.42 -4.82 -7.99
CA ARG A 48 11.66 -6.10 -8.67
C ARG A 48 10.70 -7.14 -8.13
N ALA A 49 10.03 -7.85 -9.02
CA ALA A 49 9.07 -8.88 -8.68
C ALA A 49 9.35 -10.15 -9.47
N THR A 50 9.07 -11.28 -8.85
CA THR A 50 9.14 -12.60 -9.50
C THR A 50 7.74 -13.20 -9.51
N ASP A 51 7.26 -13.60 -10.68
CA ASP A 51 5.96 -14.25 -10.80
C ASP A 51 6.02 -15.73 -10.36
N MET A 52 4.87 -16.41 -10.38
CA MET A 52 4.79 -17.82 -9.99
C MET A 52 5.49 -18.79 -10.94
N TYR A 53 5.88 -18.34 -12.13
CA TYR A 53 6.61 -19.11 -13.14
C TYR A 53 8.13 -18.80 -13.12
N GLY A 54 8.58 -17.93 -12.21
CA GLY A 54 9.99 -17.54 -12.09
C GLY A 54 10.41 -16.38 -12.99
N ASN A 55 9.49 -15.76 -13.74
CA ASN A 55 9.84 -14.60 -14.56
C ASN A 55 10.07 -13.38 -13.68
N GLN A 56 11.13 -12.63 -13.98
CA GLN A 56 11.50 -11.42 -13.25
C GLN A 56 11.04 -10.18 -14.01
N PHE A 57 10.36 -9.28 -13.29
CA PHE A 57 9.94 -7.98 -13.80
C PHE A 57 10.55 -6.88 -12.95
N SER A 58 10.95 -5.79 -13.59
CA SER A 58 11.45 -4.61 -12.89
C SER A 58 10.76 -3.36 -13.42
N THR A 59 10.48 -2.44 -12.50
CA THR A 59 9.97 -1.11 -12.83
C THR A 59 10.63 -0.08 -11.94
N SER A 60 10.68 1.17 -12.39
CA SER A 60 11.26 2.26 -11.63
C SER A 60 10.43 3.51 -11.74
N GLN A 61 10.45 4.32 -10.69
CA GLN A 61 9.76 5.59 -10.65
C GLN A 61 10.64 6.63 -9.95
N GLU A 62 10.64 7.85 -10.48
CA GLU A 62 11.31 8.98 -9.86
C GLU A 62 10.37 9.71 -8.92
N PHE A 63 10.91 10.21 -7.81
CA PHE A 63 10.21 11.07 -6.88
C PHE A 63 11.16 12.12 -6.29
N GLU A 64 10.62 13.20 -5.76
CA GLU A 64 11.42 14.28 -5.18
C GLU A 64 11.11 14.45 -3.70
N VAL A 65 12.16 14.50 -2.89
CA VAL A 65 12.09 14.77 -1.46
C VAL A 65 12.26 16.28 -1.27
N GLN A 66 11.13 16.97 -1.06
CA GLN A 66 11.11 18.42 -0.88
C GLN A 66 11.41 18.84 0.57
N ASN A 67 11.11 17.98 1.55
CA ASN A 67 11.31 18.25 2.97
C ASN A 67 12.02 17.07 3.65
N SER A 68 13.03 17.35 4.45
CA SER A 68 13.70 16.35 5.30
C SER A 68 13.06 16.34 6.68
N ILE A 69 12.09 15.44 6.87
CA ILE A 69 11.55 15.18 8.20
C ILE A 69 12.36 14.04 8.82
N LEU A 70 13.15 14.35 9.85
CA LEU A 70 13.76 13.32 10.70
C LEU A 70 12.65 12.70 11.54
N ILE A 71 12.11 11.55 11.10
CA ILE A 71 11.12 10.80 11.87
C ILE A 71 11.88 10.16 13.06
N PRO A 72 11.58 10.52 14.32
CA PRO A 72 12.27 9.97 15.49
C PRO A 72 12.18 8.43 15.56
#